data_AF-A0A0L8BD52-F1
#
_entry.id   AF-A0A0L8BD52-F1
#
_cell.length_a   1.000
_cell.length_b   1.000
_cell.length_c   1.000
_cell.angle_alpha   90.00
_cell.angle_beta   90.00
_cell.angle_gamma   90.00
#
_symmetry.space_group_name_H-M   'P 1'
#
loop_
_entity.id
_entity.type
_entity.pdbx_description
1 polymer ?
#
loop_
_entity_poly.entity_id
_entity_poly.type
_entity_poly.pdbx_seq_one_letter_code
_entity_poly.pdbx_strand_id
1 'polypeptide(L)'
;MASRDRMKRYRERGGAADLVRVEVLVPRDRRNDIVSAAAGMREDHRKRKDRLGEYLNLAAERYGLRIFDNIDIERLDDVPSRSRVVANALIERGDARAFAMGRKMLSILDGGH
;
A
#
# COMPACT_ATOMS: atom_id res chain seq x y z
N MET A 1 -23.32 -7.62 -11.72
CA MET A 1 -22.65 -8.29 -10.57
C MET A 1 -23.38 -7.93 -9.28
N ALA A 2 -23.91 -8.93 -8.58
CA ALA A 2 -24.70 -8.73 -7.36
C ALA A 2 -23.83 -8.13 -6.23
N SER A 3 -24.42 -7.29 -5.39
CA SER A 3 -23.74 -6.64 -4.25
C SER A 3 -23.03 -7.64 -3.33
N ARG A 4 -23.60 -8.85 -3.18
CA ARG A 4 -23.01 -9.97 -2.42
C ARG A 4 -21.68 -10.45 -2.99
N ASP A 5 -21.53 -10.56 -4.32
CA ASP A 5 -20.28 -11.02 -4.95
C ASP A 5 -19.15 -9.99 -4.80
N ARG A 6 -19.50 -8.70 -4.79
CA ARG A 6 -18.56 -7.61 -4.51
C ARG A 6 -18.09 -7.66 -3.05
N MET A 7 -19.01 -7.85 -2.11
CA MET A 7 -18.67 -7.98 -0.68
C MET A 7 -17.86 -9.23 -0.38
N LYS A 8 -18.16 -10.36 -1.04
CA LYS A 8 -17.41 -11.61 -0.89
C LYS A 8 -15.97 -11.43 -1.40
N ARG A 9 -15.79 -10.90 -2.61
CA ARG A 9 -14.45 -10.56 -3.14
C ARG A 9 -13.70 -9.57 -2.26
N TYR A 10 -14.36 -8.56 -1.73
CA TYR A 10 -13.70 -7.58 -0.86
C TYR A 10 -13.19 -8.19 0.45
N ARG A 11 -13.90 -9.20 0.99
CA ARG A 11 -13.49 -9.97 2.17
C ARG A 11 -12.43 -11.02 1.90
N GLU A 12 -12.45 -11.65 0.72
CA GLU A 12 -11.53 -12.76 0.41
C GLU A 12 -10.23 -12.29 -0.25
N ARG A 13 -10.27 -11.19 -1.01
CA ARG A 13 -9.15 -10.71 -1.85
C ARG A 13 -9.00 -9.19 -1.87
N GLY A 14 -9.87 -8.46 -1.18
CA GLY A 14 -9.87 -6.99 -1.17
C GLY A 14 -9.22 -6.42 0.07
N GLY A 15 -9.42 -5.13 0.32
CA GLY A 15 -8.82 -4.45 1.48
C GLY A 15 -9.33 -4.93 2.85
N ALA A 16 -10.23 -5.91 2.90
CA ALA A 16 -10.65 -6.59 4.12
C ALA A 16 -10.26 -8.07 4.17
N ALA A 17 -9.52 -8.56 3.18
CA ALA A 17 -8.79 -9.82 3.32
C ALA A 17 -7.85 -9.69 4.52
N ASP A 18 -7.94 -10.63 5.45
CA ASP A 18 -7.21 -10.66 6.72
C ASP A 18 -7.60 -9.60 7.78
N LEU A 19 -8.66 -8.82 7.56
CA LEU A 19 -9.19 -7.92 8.59
C LEU A 19 -10.25 -8.60 9.46
N VAL A 20 -10.07 -8.52 10.79
CA VAL A 20 -11.06 -8.96 11.77
C VAL A 20 -12.11 -7.85 11.97
N ARG A 21 -13.40 -8.21 11.86
CA ARG A 21 -14.49 -7.28 12.21
C ARG A 21 -14.50 -7.07 13.73
N VAL A 22 -14.27 -5.83 14.14
CA VAL A 22 -14.37 -5.41 15.54
C VAL A 22 -15.59 -4.52 15.71
N GLU A 23 -16.43 -4.85 16.68
CA GLU A 23 -17.56 -4.03 17.10
C GLU A 23 -17.21 -3.34 18.41
N VAL A 24 -17.38 -2.02 18.47
CA VAL A 24 -17.03 -1.20 19.63
C VAL A 24 -18.19 -0.28 19.98
N LEU A 25 -18.48 -0.14 21.27
CA LEU A 25 -19.51 0.76 21.77
C LEU A 25 -18.98 2.19 21.74
N VAL A 26 -19.75 3.09 21.11
CA VAL A 26 -19.34 4.47 20.88
C VAL A 26 -20.35 5.43 21.49
N PRO A 27 -19.92 6.45 22.27
CA PRO A 27 -20.81 7.52 22.72
C PRO A 27 -21.50 8.20 21.52
N ARG A 28 -22.82 8.37 21.61
CA ARG A 28 -23.64 8.87 20.48
C ARG A 28 -23.24 10.27 20.04
N ASP A 29 -22.87 11.11 20.98
CA ASP A 29 -22.36 12.47 20.82
C ASP A 29 -21.03 12.53 20.05
N ARG A 30 -20.16 11.52 20.20
CA ARG A 30 -18.84 11.46 19.54
C ARG A 30 -18.82 10.66 18.23
N ARG A 31 -19.96 10.12 17.81
CA ARG A 31 -20.06 9.28 16.60
C ARG A 31 -19.48 9.99 15.37
N ASN A 32 -19.83 11.26 15.16
CA ASN A 32 -19.43 12.00 13.97
C ASN A 32 -17.92 12.25 13.94
N ASP A 33 -17.31 12.57 15.09
CA ASP A 33 -15.87 12.79 15.22
C ASP A 33 -15.09 11.53 14.86
N ILE A 34 -15.55 10.37 15.34
CA ILE A 34 -14.91 9.07 15.07
C ILE A 34 -15.05 8.68 13.61
N VAL A 35 -16.23 8.89 13.02
CA VAL A 35 -16.44 8.64 11.59
C VAL A 35 -15.55 9.56 10.74
N SER A 36 -15.42 10.83 11.12
CA SER A 36 -14.55 11.80 10.44
C SER A 36 -13.07 11.43 10.55
N ALA A 37 -12.59 11.10 11.75
CA ALA A 37 -11.23 10.64 11.98
C ALA A 37 -10.91 9.37 11.16
N ALA A 38 -11.83 8.39 11.18
CA ALA A 38 -11.68 7.18 10.38
C ALA A 38 -11.71 7.46 8.87
N ALA A 39 -12.49 8.45 8.42
CA ALA A 39 -12.48 8.87 7.02
C ALA A 39 -11.12 9.48 6.62
N GLY A 40 -10.55 10.34 7.47
CA GLY A 40 -9.22 10.91 7.28
C GLY A 40 -8.13 9.83 7.20
N MET A 41 -8.12 8.88 8.15
CA MET A 41 -7.17 7.75 8.13
C MET A 41 -7.26 6.92 6.85
N ARG A 42 -8.47 6.67 6.34
CA ARG A 42 -8.66 5.95 5.06
C ARG A 42 -8.19 6.76 3.86
N GLU A 43 -8.39 8.07 3.88
CA GLU A 43 -7.91 8.95 2.82
C GLU A 43 -6.38 8.99 2.76
N ASP A 44 -5.72 9.16 3.91
CA ASP A 44 -4.27 9.14 4.00
C ASP A 44 -3.69 7.79 3.57
N HIS A 45 -4.33 6.70 4.00
CA HIS A 45 -3.95 5.36 3.55
C HIS A 45 -4.06 5.20 2.03
N ARG A 46 -5.12 5.73 1.40
CA ARG A 46 -5.27 5.72 -0.07
C ARG A 46 -4.19 6.56 -0.75
N LYS A 47 -3.96 7.79 -0.29
CA LYS A 47 -2.90 8.67 -0.82
C LYS A 47 -1.51 8.03 -0.74
N ARG A 48 -1.20 7.35 0.36
CA ARG A 48 0.07 6.60 0.51
C ARG A 48 0.15 5.47 -0.50
N LYS A 49 -0.93 4.69 -0.66
CA LYS A 49 -1.00 3.61 -1.65
C LYS A 49 -0.82 4.12 -3.08
N ASP A 50 -1.45 5.23 -3.43
CA ASP A 50 -1.36 5.83 -4.77
C ASP A 50 0.08 6.29 -5.06
N ARG A 51 0.72 7.00 -4.11
CA ARG A 51 2.14 7.40 -4.23
C ARG A 51 3.08 6.20 -4.38
N LEU A 52 2.84 5.11 -3.65
CA LEU A 52 3.63 3.89 -3.78
C LEU A 52 3.44 3.25 -5.17
N GLY A 53 2.22 3.29 -5.72
CA GLY A 53 1.93 2.88 -7.08
C GLY A 53 2.69 3.70 -8.13
N GLU A 54 2.73 5.02 -7.98
CA GLU A 54 3.52 5.92 -8.84
C GLU A 54 5.01 5.56 -8.81
N TYR A 55 5.58 5.32 -7.62
CA TYR A 55 6.98 4.92 -7.50
C TYR A 55 7.27 3.55 -8.12
N LEU A 56 6.36 2.59 -7.98
CA LEU A 56 6.49 1.28 -8.62
C LEU A 56 6.53 1.40 -10.16
N ASN A 57 5.61 2.19 -10.73
CA ASN A 57 5.59 2.45 -12.17
C ASN A 57 6.88 3.14 -12.62
N LEU A 58 7.32 4.16 -11.89
CA LEU A 58 8.54 4.89 -12.20
C LEU A 58 9.79 4.00 -12.13
N ALA A 59 9.85 3.08 -11.15
CA ALA A 59 10.93 2.12 -11.02
C ALA A 59 10.92 1.14 -12.21
N ALA A 60 9.75 0.62 -12.58
CA ALA A 60 9.60 -0.28 -13.72
C ALA A 60 10.04 0.38 -15.04
N GLU A 61 9.62 1.62 -15.28
CA GLU A 61 9.99 2.38 -16.49
C GLU A 61 11.49 2.67 -16.56
N ARG A 62 12.11 3.09 -15.45
CA ARG A 62 13.50 3.58 -15.47
C ARG A 62 14.54 2.48 -15.37
N TYR A 63 14.23 1.41 -14.67
CA TYR A 63 15.22 0.41 -14.31
C TYR A 63 14.89 -0.97 -14.87
N GLY A 64 13.61 -1.26 -15.15
CA GLY A 64 13.18 -2.49 -15.81
C GLY A 64 13.87 -3.74 -15.27
N LEU A 65 14.30 -4.64 -16.16
CA LEU A 65 14.94 -5.89 -15.75
C LEU A 65 16.17 -5.70 -14.85
N ARG A 66 16.91 -4.58 -14.91
CA ARG A 66 18.12 -4.38 -14.10
C ARG A 66 17.88 -4.52 -12.59
N ILE A 67 16.71 -4.09 -12.12
CA ILE A 67 16.36 -4.12 -10.70
C ILE A 67 15.34 -5.22 -10.41
N PHE A 68 14.47 -5.50 -11.37
CA PHE A 68 13.40 -6.49 -11.23
C PHE A 68 13.82 -7.92 -11.56
N ASP A 69 15.08 -8.15 -11.97
CA ASP A 69 15.60 -9.49 -12.18
C ASP A 69 15.49 -10.33 -10.89
N ASN A 70 14.88 -11.50 -10.99
CA ASN A 70 14.50 -12.39 -9.88
C ASN A 70 13.48 -11.84 -8.86
N ILE A 71 12.70 -10.82 -9.20
CA ILE A 71 11.56 -10.38 -8.36
C ILE A 71 10.26 -10.91 -8.95
N ASP A 72 9.66 -11.89 -8.27
CA ASP A 72 8.31 -12.35 -8.60
C ASP A 72 7.27 -11.43 -7.96
N ILE A 73 6.92 -10.37 -8.68
CA ILE A 73 5.92 -9.37 -8.26
C ILE A 73 4.52 -10.00 -8.15
N GLU A 74 4.23 -11.05 -8.94
CA GLU A 74 2.92 -11.68 -8.97
C GLU A 74 2.62 -12.45 -7.69
N ARG A 75 3.66 -12.92 -6.99
CA ARG A 75 3.55 -13.58 -5.68
C ARG A 75 3.34 -12.63 -4.49
N LEU A 76 3.33 -11.32 -4.71
CA LEU A 76 3.11 -10.33 -3.66
C LEU A 76 1.69 -9.80 -3.78
N ASP A 77 0.85 -10.09 -2.78
CA ASP A 77 -0.60 -9.86 -2.86
C ASP A 77 -1.00 -8.38 -2.65
N ASP A 78 -0.13 -7.56 -2.07
CA ASP A 78 -0.42 -6.16 -1.77
C ASP A 78 0.66 -5.16 -2.24
N VAL A 79 0.22 -3.91 -2.43
CA VAL A 79 1.07 -2.80 -2.85
C VAL A 79 2.21 -2.53 -1.84
N PRO A 80 1.98 -2.51 -0.51
CA PRO A 80 3.04 -2.28 0.46
C PRO A 80 4.19 -3.30 0.37
N SER A 81 3.87 -4.58 0.23
CA SER A 81 4.87 -5.66 0.14
C SER A 81 5.65 -5.57 -1.16
N ARG A 82 4.96 -5.33 -2.29
CA ARG A 82 5.61 -5.03 -3.58
C ARG A 82 6.55 -3.84 -3.48
N SER A 83 6.08 -2.73 -2.91
CA SER A 83 6.89 -1.53 -2.74
C SER A 83 8.10 -1.77 -1.85
N ARG A 84 7.99 -2.56 -0.78
CA ARG A 84 9.13 -2.86 0.10
C ARG A 84 10.20 -3.68 -0.62
N VAL A 85 9.81 -4.72 -1.35
CA VAL A 85 10.74 -5.56 -2.13
C VAL A 85 11.44 -4.72 -3.20
N VAL A 86 10.69 -3.92 -3.96
CA VAL A 86 11.26 -3.06 -5.01
C VAL A 86 12.15 -1.98 -4.41
N ALA A 87 11.78 -1.38 -3.28
CA ALA A 87 12.60 -0.37 -2.61
C ALA A 87 13.95 -0.92 -2.14
N ASN A 88 13.97 -2.14 -1.61
CA ASN A 88 15.21 -2.81 -1.21
C ASN A 88 16.08 -3.12 -2.44
N ALA A 89 15.49 -3.64 -3.52
CA ALA A 89 16.22 -3.91 -4.75
C ALA A 89 16.80 -2.62 -5.38
N LEU A 90 16.06 -1.50 -5.33
CA LEU A 90 16.52 -0.18 -5.76
C LEU A 90 17.75 0.29 -4.96
N ILE A 91 17.77 0.01 -3.66
CA ILE A 91 18.88 0.37 -2.77
C ILE A 91 20.11 -0.51 -3.00
N GLU A 92 19.91 -1.82 -3.18
CA GLU A 92 20.99 -2.79 -3.28
C GLU A 92 21.67 -2.83 -4.65
N ARG A 93 20.88 -2.66 -5.74
CA ARG A 93 21.33 -2.93 -7.12
C ARG A 93 21.33 -1.69 -8.00
N GLY A 94 20.77 -0.59 -7.51
CA GLY A 94 20.57 0.62 -8.27
C GLY A 94 21.74 1.61 -8.22
N ASP A 95 21.60 2.69 -8.98
CA ASP A 95 22.48 3.87 -8.87
C ASP A 95 22.03 4.82 -7.76
N ALA A 96 22.71 5.96 -7.60
CA ALA A 96 22.37 6.94 -6.57
C ALA A 96 20.92 7.45 -6.65
N ARG A 97 20.32 7.53 -7.85
CA ARG A 97 18.92 7.96 -8.01
C ARG A 97 17.96 6.85 -7.61
N ALA A 98 18.30 5.60 -7.92
CA ALA A 98 17.55 4.43 -7.47
C ALA A 98 17.57 4.32 -5.94
N PHE A 99 18.75 4.51 -5.33
CA PHE A 99 18.88 4.54 -3.88
C PHE A 99 17.98 5.58 -3.22
N ALA A 100 18.02 6.83 -3.70
CA ALA A 100 17.17 7.91 -3.19
C ALA A 100 15.68 7.58 -3.33
N MET A 101 15.28 6.96 -4.44
CA MET A 101 13.92 6.50 -4.67
C MET A 101 13.51 5.40 -3.68
N GLY A 102 14.33 4.36 -3.52
CA GLY A 102 14.07 3.28 -2.58
C GLY A 102 13.94 3.78 -1.14
N ARG A 103 14.81 4.70 -0.70
CA ARG A 103 14.70 5.34 0.62
C ARG A 103 13.38 6.10 0.80
N LYS A 104 12.92 6.80 -0.24
CA LYS A 104 11.66 7.53 -0.20
C LYS A 104 10.45 6.58 -0.14
N MET A 105 10.50 5.46 -0.86
CA MET A 105 9.48 4.42 -0.78
C MET A 105 9.40 3.80 0.62
N LEU A 106 10.54 3.47 1.24
CA LEU A 106 10.58 2.96 2.61
C LEU A 106 10.02 3.96 3.63
N SER A 107 10.38 5.24 3.49
CA SER A 107 9.82 6.30 4.36
C SER A 107 8.28 6.39 4.29
N ILE A 108 7.69 6.23 3.10
CA ILE A 108 6.22 6.22 2.95
C ILE A 108 5.60 4.97 3.60
N LEU A 109 6.27 3.82 3.48
CA LEU A 109 5.82 2.55 4.07
C LEU A 109 5.85 2.55 5.60
N ASP A 110 6.89 3.16 6.18
CA ASP A 110 7.07 3.21 7.63
C ASP A 110 6.24 4.35 8.28
N GLY A 111 5.39 5.00 7.49
CA GLY A 111 4.44 6.00 7.98
C GLY A 111 5.00 7.41 8.10
N GLY A 112 6.22 7.66 7.60
CA GLY A 112 6.90 8.95 7.42
C GLY A 112 6.62 10.01 8.48
N HIS A 113 7.57 10.21 9.40
CA HIS A 113 7.68 11.42 10.23
C HIS A 113 7.66 12.71 9.39
#